data_AF-A0A428QMT4-F1
#
_entry.id   AF-A0A428QMT4-F1
#
_cell.length_a   1.000
_cell.length_b   1.000
_cell.length_c   1.000
_cell.angle_alpha   90.00
_cell.angle_beta   90.00
_cell.angle_gamma   90.00
#
_symmetry.space_group_name_H-M   'P 1'
#
loop_
_entity.id
_entity.type
_entity.pdbx_description
1 polymer ?
#
loop_
_entity_poly.entity_id
_entity_poly.type
_entity_poly.pdbx_seq_one_letter_code
_entity_poly.pdbx_strand_id
1 'polypeptide(L)'
;MSKVWKICLDSWGSGSLAGQDIKLKLRLQHRNVQRALKLSRLGNLDKGQMEMLNQLTRPHRASLQNHWTIMGTVRCEYAGYPKIVQGRFLLLSVWTYDERNGPISRQNIGSLSICRHQRLDGYRVALGSALEMALQRPRTAVDSFCAKCPLDFSVNFSPKRTTVHAWHDFGPEGTPLDPSWRVHFLGGLDYHHGLTVGHAEGSVREMYESSE
;
A
#
# COMPACT_ATOMS: atom_id res chain seq x y z
N MET A 1 10.17 12.71 -11.25
CA MET A 1 9.66 11.51 -10.54
C MET A 1 10.84 10.76 -9.93
N SER A 2 10.80 10.45 -8.64
CA SER A 2 11.91 9.71 -7.97
C SER A 2 12.06 8.31 -8.57
N LYS A 3 13.28 7.92 -8.98
CA LYS A 3 13.60 6.59 -9.54
C LYS A 3 13.35 5.44 -8.54
N VAL A 4 13.09 5.76 -7.26
CA VAL A 4 12.86 4.84 -6.15
C VAL A 4 11.48 4.19 -6.21
N TRP A 5 10.47 4.95 -6.64
CA TRP A 5 9.07 4.52 -6.70
C TRP A 5 8.65 4.48 -8.15
N LYS A 6 8.78 3.31 -8.78
CA LYS A 6 8.22 3.13 -10.12
C LYS A 6 6.72 2.94 -9.98
N ILE A 7 5.98 3.86 -10.59
CA ILE A 7 4.57 3.71 -10.90
C ILE A 7 4.53 2.98 -12.25
N CYS A 8 4.26 1.68 -12.24
CA CYS A 8 4.15 0.90 -13.48
C CYS A 8 2.69 0.80 -13.90
N LEU A 9 2.41 0.98 -15.20
CA LEU A 9 1.25 0.41 -15.86
C LEU A 9 1.55 -1.06 -16.17
N ASP A 10 0.73 -2.00 -15.69
CA ASP A 10 0.78 -3.38 -16.19
C ASP A 10 -0.02 -3.45 -17.50
N SER A 11 0.68 -3.54 -18.63
CA SER A 11 0.11 -4.04 -19.89
C SER A 11 0.51 -5.51 -20.05
N TRP A 12 -0.32 -6.42 -19.55
CA TRP A 12 -0.27 -7.82 -19.97
C TRP A 12 -1.46 -8.08 -20.89
N GLY A 13 -1.15 -8.37 -22.16
CA GLY A 13 -2.08 -8.28 -23.27
C GLY A 13 -2.91 -9.53 -23.53
N SER A 14 -4.07 -9.29 -24.15
CA SER A 14 -4.48 -9.85 -25.44
C SER A 14 -5.84 -9.26 -25.81
N GLY A 15 -5.93 -8.67 -27.02
CA GLY A 15 -7.11 -8.15 -27.72
C GLY A 15 -8.45 -8.03 -26.97
N SER A 16 -8.80 -6.82 -26.55
CA SER A 16 -10.18 -6.30 -26.65
C SER A 16 -10.17 -4.80 -26.40
N LEU A 17 -10.76 -4.03 -27.33
CA LEU A 17 -11.03 -2.60 -27.20
C LEU A 17 -12.25 -2.39 -26.28
N ALA A 18 -12.11 -2.70 -24.99
CA ALA A 18 -13.06 -2.29 -23.96
C ALA A 18 -12.42 -2.43 -22.57
N GLY A 19 -12.12 -1.30 -21.92
CA GLY A 19 -11.86 -1.23 -20.47
C GLY A 19 -10.55 -1.85 -19.98
N GLN A 20 -9.40 -1.27 -20.33
CA GLN A 20 -8.17 -1.55 -19.58
C GLN A 20 -8.13 -0.68 -18.31
N ASP A 21 -8.42 -1.29 -17.16
CA ASP A 21 -8.15 -0.67 -15.86
C ASP A 21 -6.64 -0.42 -15.73
N ILE A 22 -6.24 0.86 -15.67
CA ILE A 22 -4.85 1.27 -15.45
C ILE A 22 -4.46 0.88 -14.01
N LYS A 23 -3.82 -0.28 -13.86
CA LYS A 23 -3.36 -0.75 -12.55
C LYS A 23 -2.01 -0.11 -12.23
N LEU A 24 -2.00 0.96 -11.44
CA LEU A 24 -0.77 1.60 -10.99
C LEU A 24 -0.13 0.77 -9.89
N LYS A 25 0.93 0.05 -10.26
CA LYS A 25 1.72 -0.73 -9.32
C LYS A 25 2.84 0.15 -8.79
N LEU A 26 2.69 0.68 -7.59
CA LEU A 26 3.80 1.27 -6.84
C LEU A 26 4.77 0.14 -6.46
N ARG A 27 5.89 0.07 -7.17
CA ARG A 27 6.85 -1.03 -7.00
C ARG A 27 7.96 -0.63 -6.05
N LEU A 28 7.74 -0.83 -4.75
CA LEU A 28 8.82 -0.83 -3.77
C LEU A 28 9.79 -1.99 -4.09
N GLN A 29 11.08 -1.70 -4.11
CA GLN A 29 12.11 -2.68 -4.45
C GLN A 29 12.95 -3.03 -3.23
N HIS A 30 13.27 -4.31 -3.06
CA HIS A 30 14.05 -4.81 -1.91
C HIS A 30 15.34 -4.03 -1.71
N ARG A 31 16.08 -3.77 -2.81
CA ARG A 31 17.32 -3.00 -2.78
C ARG A 31 17.17 -1.59 -2.21
N ASN A 32 16.01 -0.95 -2.39
CA ASN A 32 15.75 0.39 -1.88
C ASN A 32 15.47 0.34 -0.37
N VAL A 33 14.70 -0.65 0.08
CA VAL A 33 14.47 -0.92 1.50
C VAL A 33 15.78 -1.23 2.22
N GLN A 34 16.56 -2.19 1.72
CA GLN A 34 17.84 -2.56 2.30
C GLN A 34 18.84 -1.41 2.30
N ARG A 35 18.83 -0.57 1.25
CA ARG A 35 19.68 0.61 1.22
C ARG A 35 19.26 1.64 2.28
N ALA A 36 17.96 1.88 2.44
CA ALA A 36 17.46 2.80 3.45
C ALA A 36 17.84 2.34 4.87
N LEU A 37 17.64 1.05 5.15
CA LEU A 37 18.00 0.44 6.44
C LEU A 37 19.50 0.54 6.74
N LYS A 38 20.35 0.17 5.79
CA LYS A 38 21.81 0.24 5.95
C LYS A 38 22.31 1.67 6.17
N LEU A 39 21.80 2.63 5.40
CA LEU A 39 22.15 4.04 5.58
C LEU A 39 21.66 4.54 6.95
N SER A 40 20.45 4.19 7.37
CA SER A 40 19.94 4.55 8.69
C SER A 40 20.79 3.98 9.83
N ARG A 41 21.31 2.76 9.69
CA ARG A 41 22.16 2.10 10.70
C ARG A 41 23.56 2.70 10.79
N LEU A 42 24.14 3.16 9.67
CA LEU A 42 25.51 3.70 9.65
C LEU A 42 25.65 4.97 10.50
N GLY A 43 24.64 5.85 10.52
CA GLY A 43 24.58 7.04 11.39
C GLY A 43 25.55 8.18 11.04
N ASN A 44 26.75 7.88 10.53
CA ASN A 44 27.79 8.86 10.13
C ASN A 44 27.80 9.11 8.61
N LEU A 45 26.65 9.49 8.07
CA LEU A 45 26.46 9.60 6.62
C LEU A 45 27.16 10.82 6.02
N ASP A 46 27.80 10.63 4.86
CA ASP A 46 28.20 11.76 4.01
C ASP A 46 26.98 12.46 3.40
N LYS A 47 27.20 13.64 2.80
CA LYS A 47 26.11 14.45 2.22
C LYS A 47 25.30 13.69 1.16
N GLY A 48 25.95 12.88 0.31
CA GLY A 48 25.29 12.11 -0.73
C GLY A 48 24.50 10.94 -0.18
N GLN A 49 25.03 10.26 0.83
CA GLN A 49 24.36 9.20 1.56
C GLN A 49 23.14 9.71 2.33
N MET A 50 23.25 10.86 2.99
CA MET A 50 22.14 11.51 3.69
C MET A 50 21.03 11.93 2.72
N GLU A 51 21.38 12.56 1.60
CA GLU A 51 20.42 12.90 0.55
C GLU A 51 19.71 11.65 -0.01
N MET A 52 20.45 10.55 -0.18
CA MET A 52 19.88 9.30 -0.65
C MET A 52 18.92 8.68 0.37
N LEU A 53 19.27 8.69 1.66
CA LEU A 53 18.37 8.23 2.73
C LEU A 53 17.09 9.08 2.75
N ASN A 54 17.23 10.41 2.70
CA ASN A 54 16.11 11.35 2.63
C ASN A 54 15.20 11.04 1.43
N GLN A 55 15.75 10.74 0.26
CA GLN A 55 14.94 10.38 -0.91
C GLN A 55 14.19 9.05 -0.76
N LEU A 56 14.75 8.10 0.00
CA LEU A 56 14.15 6.79 0.26
C LEU A 56 13.02 6.86 1.29
N THR A 57 13.12 7.77 2.26
CA THR A 57 12.13 7.95 3.34
C THR A 57 11.17 9.13 3.13
N ARG A 58 11.40 9.96 2.10
CA ARG A 58 10.51 11.09 1.81
C ARG A 58 9.10 10.62 1.39
N PRO A 59 8.05 11.30 1.87
CA PRO A 59 6.69 11.08 1.38
C PRO A 59 6.58 11.27 -0.13
N HIS A 60 5.84 10.38 -0.79
CA HIS A 60 5.60 10.43 -2.23
C HIS A 60 4.11 10.39 -2.54
N ARG A 61 3.69 11.08 -3.61
CA ARG A 61 2.29 11.22 -4.00
C ARG A 61 2.09 10.89 -5.47
N ALA A 62 0.92 10.35 -5.80
CA ALA A 62 0.51 10.06 -7.17
C ALA A 62 -0.99 10.24 -7.31
N SER A 63 -1.47 10.74 -8.46
CA SER A 63 -2.88 10.58 -8.81
C SER A 63 -3.05 9.20 -9.44
N LEU A 64 -4.02 8.43 -8.97
CA LEU A 64 -4.32 7.13 -9.54
C LEU A 64 -5.41 7.23 -10.61
N GLN A 65 -5.20 6.53 -11.72
CA GLN A 65 -6.17 6.42 -12.80
C GLN A 65 -6.73 5.00 -12.82
N ASN A 66 -8.05 4.87 -12.67
CA ASN A 66 -8.88 3.72 -13.00
C ASN A 66 -10.02 4.17 -13.93
N HIS A 67 -10.83 3.24 -14.44
CA HIS A 67 -11.99 3.56 -15.28
C HIS A 67 -12.84 4.73 -14.72
N TRP A 68 -13.20 4.69 -13.43
CA TRP A 68 -14.08 5.68 -12.80
C TRP A 68 -13.43 7.05 -12.61
N THR A 69 -12.12 7.09 -12.39
CA THR A 69 -11.37 8.36 -12.32
C THR A 69 -11.15 8.95 -13.70
N ILE A 70 -11.02 8.12 -14.74
CA ILE A 70 -10.93 8.57 -16.14
C ILE A 70 -12.27 9.14 -16.59
N MET A 71 -13.37 8.47 -16.24
CA MET A 71 -14.74 8.96 -16.45
C MET A 71 -15.11 10.15 -15.54
N GLY A 72 -14.21 10.55 -14.63
CA GLY A 72 -14.40 11.72 -13.77
C GLY A 72 -15.45 11.55 -12.67
N THR A 73 -15.91 10.33 -12.38
CA THR A 73 -16.88 10.08 -11.30
C THR A 73 -16.27 10.38 -9.94
N VAL A 74 -15.03 9.91 -9.72
CA VAL A 74 -14.26 10.12 -8.49
C VAL A 74 -12.83 10.52 -8.83
N ARG A 75 -12.14 11.19 -7.92
CA ARG A 75 -10.69 11.36 -8.00
C ARG A 75 -10.03 10.43 -7.00
N CYS A 76 -8.96 9.74 -7.39
CA CYS A 76 -8.15 8.96 -6.46
C CYS A 76 -6.74 9.55 -6.37
N GLU A 77 -6.33 9.91 -5.16
CA GLU A 77 -4.95 10.26 -4.83
C GLU A 77 -4.33 9.17 -3.96
N TYR A 78 -3.07 8.89 -4.19
CA TYR A 78 -2.24 8.04 -3.36
C TYR A 78 -1.14 8.87 -2.71
N ALA A 79 -0.88 8.62 -1.43
CA ALA A 79 0.30 9.09 -0.73
C ALA A 79 0.97 7.93 0.03
N GLY A 80 2.28 7.81 -0.07
CA GLY A 80 3.08 6.86 0.70
C GLY A 80 4.04 7.61 1.62
N TYR A 81 4.10 7.19 2.88
CA TYR A 81 4.95 7.77 3.93
C TYR A 81 5.86 6.65 4.48
N PRO A 82 7.06 6.48 3.90
CA PRO A 82 8.00 5.48 4.37
C PRO A 82 8.71 5.96 5.64
N LYS A 83 8.96 5.04 6.56
CA LYS A 83 9.63 5.33 7.84
C LYS A 83 10.54 4.18 8.23
N ILE A 84 11.60 4.47 8.98
CA ILE A 84 12.42 3.44 9.61
C ILE A 84 12.20 3.54 11.12
N VAL A 85 11.77 2.45 11.73
CA VAL A 85 11.50 2.37 13.17
C VAL A 85 12.18 1.11 13.70
N GLN A 86 13.05 1.26 14.71
CA GLN A 86 13.75 0.14 15.35
C GLN A 86 14.41 -0.84 14.36
N GLY A 87 15.04 -0.29 13.30
CA GLY A 87 15.71 -1.10 12.27
C GLY A 87 14.77 -1.83 11.31
N ARG A 88 13.49 -1.47 11.27
CA ARG A 88 12.48 -2.02 10.33
C ARG A 88 12.00 -0.94 9.37
N PHE A 89 11.71 -1.33 8.13
CA PHE A 89 11.19 -0.41 7.13
C PHE A 89 9.67 -0.50 7.09
N LEU A 90 9.00 0.58 7.49
CA LEU A 90 7.56 0.70 7.51
C LEU A 90 7.06 1.62 6.40
N LEU A 91 5.82 1.42 5.97
CA LEU A 91 5.16 2.28 4.99
C LEU A 91 3.71 2.49 5.39
N LEU A 92 3.30 3.75 5.56
CA LEU A 92 1.89 4.10 5.52
C LEU A 92 1.51 4.45 4.08
N SER A 93 0.62 3.67 3.50
CA SER A 93 -0.04 3.93 2.23
C SER A 93 -1.44 4.50 2.47
N VAL A 94 -1.73 5.65 1.85
CA VAL A 94 -3.01 6.35 1.96
C VAL A 94 -3.62 6.49 0.58
N TRP A 95 -4.81 5.95 0.39
CA TRP A 95 -5.65 6.20 -0.77
C TRP A 95 -6.77 7.14 -0.35
N THR A 96 -6.88 8.28 -1.04
CA THR A 96 -7.94 9.26 -0.85
C THR A 96 -8.80 9.29 -2.10
N TYR A 97 -10.07 8.95 -1.94
CA TYR A 97 -11.10 9.09 -2.94
C TYR A 97 -11.90 10.35 -2.63
N ASP A 98 -11.98 11.27 -3.57
CA ASP A 98 -12.81 12.47 -3.50
C ASP A 98 -13.94 12.39 -4.53
N GLU A 99 -15.15 12.74 -4.11
CA GLU A 99 -16.30 12.93 -4.99
C GLU A 99 -16.00 13.99 -6.05
N ARG A 100 -16.47 13.72 -7.28
CA ARG A 100 -16.46 14.68 -8.38
C ARG A 100 -17.87 14.82 -8.94
N ASN A 101 -18.26 13.89 -9.81
CA ASN A 101 -19.53 13.91 -10.54
C ASN A 101 -20.56 12.94 -9.98
N GLY A 102 -20.29 12.31 -8.83
CA GLY A 102 -21.21 11.42 -8.14
C GLY A 102 -20.65 10.89 -6.83
N PRO A 103 -21.51 10.41 -5.92
CA PRO A 103 -21.12 9.97 -4.59
C PRO A 103 -20.17 8.77 -4.68
N ILE A 104 -19.20 8.71 -3.77
CA ILE A 104 -18.30 7.57 -3.65
C ILE A 104 -19.10 6.31 -3.25
N SER A 105 -18.81 5.21 -3.91
CA SER A 105 -19.44 3.91 -3.69
C SER A 105 -18.41 2.80 -3.87
N ARG A 106 -18.74 1.57 -3.45
CA ARG A 106 -17.87 0.41 -3.69
C ARG A 106 -17.49 0.25 -5.16
N GLN A 107 -18.44 0.51 -6.07
CA GLN A 107 -18.23 0.32 -7.50
C GLN A 107 -17.18 1.31 -8.04
N ASN A 108 -17.28 2.59 -7.67
CA ASN A 108 -16.38 3.61 -8.21
C ASN A 108 -15.00 3.68 -7.52
N ILE A 109 -14.85 3.09 -6.34
CA ILE A 109 -13.53 2.81 -5.73
C ILE A 109 -12.72 1.84 -6.62
N GLY A 110 -13.39 0.89 -7.27
CA GLY A 110 -12.79 -0.06 -8.21
C GLY A 110 -11.87 -1.10 -7.55
N SER A 111 -10.87 -1.57 -8.29
CA SER A 111 -9.96 -2.64 -7.87
C SER A 111 -8.83 -2.13 -6.96
N LEU A 112 -9.12 -1.92 -5.67
CA LEU A 112 -8.09 -1.61 -4.67
C LEU A 112 -7.43 -2.90 -4.13
N SER A 113 -6.10 -2.90 -4.09
CA SER A 113 -5.27 -3.93 -3.45
C SER A 113 -4.30 -3.24 -2.49
N ILE A 114 -4.45 -3.49 -1.20
CA ILE A 114 -3.52 -2.95 -0.18
C ILE A 114 -2.39 -3.92 0.13
N CYS A 115 -2.58 -5.22 -0.12
CA CYS A 115 -1.52 -6.21 -0.27
C CYS A 115 -1.99 -7.35 -1.18
N ARG A 116 -1.12 -8.32 -1.46
CA ARG A 116 -1.49 -9.49 -2.27
C ARG A 116 -2.59 -10.37 -1.64
N HIS A 117 -2.86 -10.20 -0.35
CA HIS A 117 -3.86 -10.96 0.40
C HIS A 117 -5.18 -10.21 0.58
N GLN A 118 -5.20 -8.88 0.40
CA GLN A 118 -6.36 -8.02 0.66
C GLN A 118 -6.67 -7.18 -0.59
N ARG A 119 -7.77 -7.54 -1.25
CA ARG A 119 -8.25 -6.96 -2.52
C ARG A 119 -9.76 -6.80 -2.49
N LEU A 120 -10.27 -5.68 -3.01
CA LEU A 120 -11.72 -5.44 -3.10
C LEU A 120 -12.41 -6.29 -4.18
N ASP A 121 -11.68 -6.66 -5.22
CA ASP A 121 -12.16 -7.40 -6.40
C ASP A 121 -11.95 -8.92 -6.31
N GLY A 122 -11.56 -9.45 -5.14
CA GLY A 122 -11.09 -10.84 -5.01
C GLY A 122 -11.64 -11.60 -3.79
N TYR A 123 -11.25 -12.87 -3.71
CA TYR A 123 -11.80 -13.88 -2.79
C TYR A 123 -11.28 -13.80 -1.33
N ARG A 124 -10.90 -12.61 -0.82
CA ARG A 124 -10.28 -12.48 0.52
C ARG A 124 -10.80 -11.24 1.27
N VAL A 125 -11.19 -11.48 2.52
CA VAL A 125 -12.44 -10.96 3.08
C VAL A 125 -12.30 -9.66 3.87
N ALA A 126 -11.17 -9.44 4.57
CA ALA A 126 -11.10 -8.40 5.60
C ALA A 126 -11.28 -6.99 5.04
N LEU A 127 -10.56 -6.63 3.96
CA LEU A 127 -10.71 -5.31 3.34
C LEU A 127 -12.11 -5.09 2.78
N GLY A 128 -12.67 -6.11 2.11
CA GLY A 128 -14.02 -6.04 1.57
C GLY A 128 -15.07 -5.85 2.67
N SER A 129 -14.97 -6.63 3.75
CA SER A 129 -15.85 -6.53 4.91
C SER A 129 -15.70 -5.20 5.66
N ALA A 130 -14.47 -4.70 5.82
CA ALA A 130 -14.23 -3.40 6.43
C ALA A 130 -14.89 -2.26 5.63
N LEU A 131 -14.79 -2.31 4.29
CA LEU A 131 -15.47 -1.35 3.43
C LEU A 131 -17.01 -1.44 3.56
N GLU A 132 -17.59 -2.64 3.58
CA GLU A 132 -19.03 -2.80 3.79
C GLU A 132 -19.49 -2.27 5.16
N MET A 133 -18.72 -2.55 6.22
CA MET A 133 -19.01 -2.00 7.55
C MET A 133 -18.89 -0.48 7.58
N ALA A 134 -17.89 0.10 6.90
CA ALA A 134 -17.71 1.54 6.81
C ALA A 134 -18.84 2.21 5.99
N LEU A 135 -19.35 1.53 4.95
CA LEU A 135 -20.52 1.97 4.17
C LEU A 135 -21.78 2.05 5.05
N GLN A 136 -21.97 1.10 5.96
CA GLN A 136 -23.07 1.08 6.92
C GLN A 136 -22.90 2.11 8.06
N ARG A 137 -21.66 2.55 8.33
CA ARG A 137 -21.34 3.50 9.41
C ARG A 137 -20.48 4.66 8.89
N PRO A 138 -21.03 5.54 8.02
CA PRO A 138 -20.25 6.63 7.44
C PRO A 138 -19.57 7.49 8.49
N ARG A 139 -18.36 7.98 8.18
CA ARG A 139 -17.50 8.81 9.03
C ARG A 139 -16.95 8.12 10.28
N THR A 140 -17.20 6.82 10.45
CA THR A 140 -16.55 6.00 11.47
C THR A 140 -15.47 5.17 10.81
N ALA A 141 -14.24 5.29 11.31
CA ALA A 141 -13.14 4.46 10.83
C ALA A 141 -13.38 3.00 11.25
N VAL A 142 -13.19 2.08 10.30
CA VAL A 142 -13.24 0.64 10.52
C VAL A 142 -11.84 0.10 10.39
N ASP A 143 -11.29 -0.35 11.51
CA ASP A 143 -9.96 -0.93 11.61
C ASP A 143 -10.00 -2.44 11.39
N SER A 144 -8.95 -2.95 10.74
CA SER A 144 -8.76 -4.39 10.54
C SER A 144 -7.31 -4.67 10.12
N PHE A 145 -6.98 -5.93 9.88
CA PHE A 145 -5.63 -6.36 9.58
C PHE A 145 -5.61 -7.56 8.61
N CYS A 146 -4.41 -7.89 8.13
CA CYS A 146 -4.22 -9.07 7.29
C CYS A 146 -3.60 -10.22 8.09
N ALA A 147 -4.35 -11.30 8.29
CA ALA A 147 -3.85 -12.53 8.95
C ALA A 147 -2.72 -13.29 8.22
N LYS A 148 -2.16 -12.74 7.13
CA LYS A 148 -1.16 -13.40 6.29
C LYS A 148 0.13 -12.61 6.07
N CYS A 149 0.11 -11.30 6.27
CA CYS A 149 1.28 -10.45 6.12
C CYS A 149 1.21 -9.35 7.17
N PRO A 150 2.35 -8.78 7.61
CA PRO A 150 2.41 -7.64 8.52
C PRO A 150 1.76 -6.39 7.92
N LEU A 151 0.45 -6.29 8.08
CA LEU A 151 -0.38 -5.22 7.53
C LEU A 151 -1.60 -4.96 8.42
N ASP A 152 -1.63 -3.77 9.01
CA ASP A 152 -2.85 -3.18 9.55
C ASP A 152 -3.45 -2.23 8.53
N PHE A 153 -4.76 -2.02 8.59
CA PHE A 153 -5.43 -1.05 7.73
C PHE A 153 -6.67 -0.46 8.40
N SER A 154 -7.13 0.66 7.85
CA SER A 154 -8.32 1.38 8.28
C SER A 154 -9.07 1.89 7.07
N VAL A 155 -10.39 1.77 7.10
CA VAL A 155 -11.28 2.33 6.07
C VAL A 155 -12.18 3.37 6.73
N ASN A 156 -12.12 4.60 6.25
CA ASN A 156 -13.06 5.65 6.64
C ASN A 156 -13.87 6.06 5.42
N PHE A 157 -15.15 5.73 5.42
CA PHE A 157 -16.04 5.98 4.30
C PHE A 157 -16.91 7.21 4.54
N SER A 158 -17.02 8.05 3.51
CA SER A 158 -18.17 8.93 3.34
C SER A 158 -18.47 9.11 1.84
N PRO A 159 -19.71 9.47 1.46
CA PRO A 159 -20.05 9.72 0.07
C PRO A 159 -19.22 10.82 -0.60
N LYS A 160 -18.70 11.79 0.18
CA LYS A 160 -17.91 12.92 -0.32
C LYS A 160 -16.41 12.63 -0.38
N ARG A 161 -15.92 11.90 0.61
CA ARG A 161 -14.50 11.56 0.76
C ARG A 161 -14.37 10.23 1.47
N THR A 162 -13.63 9.30 0.87
CA THR A 162 -13.29 8.01 1.46
C THR A 162 -11.78 7.87 1.52
N THR A 163 -11.25 7.43 2.65
CA THR A 163 -9.83 7.14 2.80
C THR A 163 -9.61 5.69 3.20
N VAL A 164 -8.56 5.10 2.64
CA VAL A 164 -8.02 3.82 3.07
C VAL A 164 -6.59 4.04 3.51
N HIS A 165 -6.30 3.69 4.76
CA HIS A 165 -4.95 3.69 5.31
C HIS A 165 -4.47 2.25 5.41
N ALA A 166 -3.23 1.98 5.03
CA ALA A 166 -2.61 0.68 5.18
C ALA A 166 -1.18 0.87 5.70
N TRP A 167 -0.88 0.24 6.83
CA TRP A 167 0.43 0.26 7.47
C TRP A 167 1.13 -1.07 7.21
N HIS A 168 2.18 -1.04 6.39
CA HIS A 168 3.00 -2.21 6.07
C HIS A 168 4.27 -2.23 6.89
N ASP A 169 4.64 -3.42 7.33
CA ASP A 169 5.99 -3.72 7.81
C ASP A 169 6.72 -4.61 6.81
N PHE A 170 7.72 -4.04 6.14
CA PHE A 170 8.56 -4.74 5.16
C PHE A 170 9.75 -5.47 5.79
N GLY A 171 9.88 -5.40 7.11
CA GLY A 171 10.89 -6.11 7.88
C GLY A 171 12.22 -5.38 8.03
N PRO A 172 13.20 -6.06 8.66
CA PRO A 172 14.51 -5.52 8.95
C PRO A 172 15.51 -5.70 7.78
N GLU A 173 16.79 -5.42 8.06
CA GLU A 173 17.86 -5.77 7.11
C GLU A 173 17.86 -7.28 6.86
N GLY A 174 17.97 -7.68 5.59
CA GLY A 174 17.76 -9.07 5.20
C GLY A 174 18.00 -9.33 3.71
N THR A 175 17.80 -10.59 3.32
CA THR A 175 17.93 -11.02 1.92
C THR A 175 16.60 -10.84 1.18
N PRO A 176 16.60 -10.74 -0.17
CA PRO A 176 15.34 -10.74 -0.92
C PRO A 176 14.52 -12.02 -0.75
N LEU A 177 15.11 -13.06 -0.16
CA LEU A 177 14.45 -14.33 0.15
C LEU A 177 13.80 -14.35 1.54
N ASP A 178 14.01 -13.32 2.35
CA ASP A 178 13.46 -13.23 3.70
C ASP A 178 11.92 -13.28 3.68
N PRO A 179 11.30 -14.12 4.52
CA PRO A 179 9.85 -14.18 4.67
C PRO A 179 9.19 -12.81 4.89
N SER A 180 9.77 -11.95 5.73
CA SER A 180 9.18 -10.63 6.07
C SER A 180 9.07 -9.72 4.84
N TRP A 181 9.96 -9.90 3.87
CA TRP A 181 9.92 -9.20 2.59
C TRP A 181 9.03 -9.93 1.58
N ARG A 182 9.25 -11.23 1.36
CA ARG A 182 8.60 -12.01 0.30
C ARG A 182 7.09 -12.08 0.43
N VAL A 183 6.58 -12.05 1.67
CA VAL A 183 5.14 -12.13 1.96
C VAL A 183 4.31 -11.04 1.27
N HIS A 184 4.95 -9.91 0.94
CA HIS A 184 4.30 -8.75 0.29
C HIS A 184 4.24 -8.83 -1.24
N PHE A 185 5.02 -9.70 -1.88
CA PHE A 185 5.18 -9.71 -3.34
C PHE A 185 4.74 -11.02 -4.00
N LEU A 186 4.25 -10.90 -5.24
CA LEU A 186 3.94 -12.03 -6.13
C LEU A 186 5.23 -12.45 -6.86
N GLY A 187 5.65 -13.73 -6.76
CA GLY A 187 6.81 -14.23 -7.51
C GLY A 187 7.70 -15.29 -6.84
N GLY A 188 7.24 -16.00 -5.81
CA GLY A 188 7.90 -17.24 -5.40
C GLY A 188 7.43 -18.39 -6.29
N LEU A 189 8.34 -19.30 -6.68
CA LEU A 189 8.09 -20.52 -7.47
C LEU A 189 7.05 -21.50 -6.86
N ASP A 190 6.40 -21.12 -5.76
CA ASP A 190 5.48 -21.95 -5.01
C ASP A 190 4.06 -21.37 -5.09
N TYR A 191 3.31 -21.85 -6.07
CA TYR A 191 1.92 -21.48 -6.29
C TYR A 191 0.97 -22.09 -5.24
N HIS A 192 1.45 -22.97 -4.36
CA HIS A 192 0.57 -23.83 -3.55
C HIS A 192 0.72 -23.71 -2.02
N HIS A 193 1.76 -23.07 -1.48
CA HIS A 193 1.85 -22.77 -0.05
C HIS A 193 2.14 -21.29 0.18
N GLY A 194 1.06 -20.52 0.38
CA GLY A 194 1.12 -19.07 0.57
C GLY A 194 1.90 -18.72 1.84
N LEU A 195 3.16 -18.31 1.66
CA LEU A 195 4.00 -17.75 2.70
C LEU A 195 3.16 -16.81 3.57
N THR A 196 3.15 -17.07 4.87
CA THR A 196 2.40 -16.30 5.85
C THR A 196 3.36 -15.84 6.92
N VAL A 197 3.32 -14.54 7.21
CA VAL A 197 4.01 -13.93 8.35
C VAL A 197 2.92 -13.26 9.17
N GLY A 198 2.59 -13.88 10.29
CA GLY A 198 1.57 -13.39 11.21
C GLY A 198 2.05 -12.18 12.01
N HIS A 199 1.11 -11.41 12.53
CA HIS A 199 1.32 -10.33 13.47
C HIS A 199 0.07 -10.16 14.35
N ALA A 200 0.20 -9.45 15.46
CA ALA A 200 -0.96 -9.08 16.27
C ALA A 200 -1.75 -7.95 15.60
N GLU A 201 -3.07 -7.95 15.76
CA GLU A 201 -3.92 -6.87 15.24
C GLU A 201 -3.48 -5.52 15.81
N GLY A 202 -3.32 -4.51 14.95
CA GLY A 202 -2.93 -3.16 15.34
C GLY A 202 -1.43 -2.97 15.59
N SER A 203 -0.64 -4.04 15.70
CA SER A 203 0.77 -3.93 16.09
C SER A 203 1.65 -3.18 15.09
N VAL A 204 1.34 -3.27 13.80
CA VAL A 204 2.10 -2.57 12.75
C VAL A 204 1.75 -1.09 12.73
N ARG A 205 0.46 -0.76 12.91
CA ARG A 205 0.02 0.62 13.09
C ARG A 205 0.67 1.26 14.32
N GLU A 206 0.59 0.59 15.47
CA GLU A 206 1.17 1.07 16.72
C GLU A 206 2.66 1.34 16.56
N MET A 207 3.41 0.41 15.98
CA MET A 207 4.84 0.59 15.70
C MET A 207 5.14 1.78 14.78
N TYR A 208 4.30 2.02 13.78
CA TYR A 208 4.46 3.17 12.89
C TYR A 208 4.22 4.50 13.61
N GLU A 209 3.21 4.54 14.48
CA GLU A 209 2.77 5.74 15.21
C GLU A 209 3.62 6.03 16.44
N SER A 210 4.23 5.03 17.09
CA SER A 210 5.03 5.15 18.31
C SER A 210 6.37 5.89 18.15
N SER A 211 6.62 6.51 17.00
CA SER A 211 7.92 7.09 16.63
C SER A 211 7.80 8.56 16.21
N GLU A 212 6.85 9.28 16.77
CA GLU A 212 6.81 10.75 16.76
C GLU A 212 7.83 11.36 17.73
#